data_AF-A0A5S3SLJ6-F1
#
_entry.id   AF-A0A5S3SLJ6-F1
#
_cell.length_a   1.000
_cell.length_b   1.000
_cell.length_c   1.000
_cell.angle_alpha   90.00
_cell.angle_beta   90.00
_cell.angle_gamma   90.00
#
_symmetry.space_group_name_H-M   'P 1'
#
loop_
_entity.id
_entity.type
_entity.pdbx_description
1 polymer ?
#
loop_
_entity_poly.entity_id
_entity_poly.type
_entity_poly.pdbx_seq_one_letter_code
_entity_poly.pdbx_strand_id
1 'polypeptide(L)'
;MLMKKLIKKRSSIDKTILSVALIFALLPLSALITGVSLGIKSHPSVTLSDNPEQYWFRVKLEIYLILFILFRSKFTFPLLDSIFQSTIRFREKYKVLTNILFYLVTPIVIVFLLIFLLYIFDL
;
A
#
# COMPACT_ATOMS: atom_id res chain seq x y z
N MET A 1 23.59 11.49 -4.42
CA MET A 1 22.59 12.59 -4.45
C MET A 1 21.15 12.10 -4.69
N LEU A 2 20.92 11.15 -5.61
CA LEU A 2 19.60 10.54 -5.89
C LEU A 2 18.91 9.91 -4.67
N MET A 3 19.66 9.22 -3.81
CA MET A 3 19.12 8.50 -2.64
C MET A 3 18.47 9.43 -1.60
N LYS A 4 19.09 10.60 -1.32
CA LYS A 4 18.50 11.64 -0.45
C LYS A 4 17.21 12.22 -1.04
N LYS A 5 17.14 12.33 -2.37
CA LYS A 5 15.96 12.85 -3.09
C LYS A 5 14.79 11.87 -3.03
N LEU A 6 15.06 10.56 -3.14
CA LEU A 6 14.05 9.50 -3.01
C LEU A 6 13.48 9.41 -1.59
N ILE A 7 14.33 9.47 -0.57
CA ILE A 7 13.90 9.46 0.85
C ILE A 7 13.03 10.69 1.17
N LYS A 8 13.42 11.88 0.70
CA LYS A 8 12.64 13.11 0.89
C LYS A 8 11.29 13.04 0.17
N LYS A 9 11.25 12.48 -1.05
CA LYS A 9 10.01 12.30 -1.82
C LYS A 9 9.07 11.31 -1.14
N ARG A 10 9.59 10.20 -0.61
CA ARG A 10 8.81 9.24 0.19
C ARG A 10 8.21 9.86 1.44
N SER A 11 9.02 10.58 2.23
CA SER A 11 8.52 11.27 3.43
C SER A 11 7.42 12.29 3.09
N SER A 12 7.48 12.94 1.93
CA SER A 12 6.41 13.81 1.45
C SER A 12 5.14 13.03 1.12
N ILE A 13 5.25 11.89 0.45
CA ILE A 13 4.11 11.02 0.10
C ILE A 13 3.44 10.48 1.36
N ASP A 14 4.21 10.02 2.34
CA ASP A 14 3.67 9.51 3.61
C ASP A 14 2.91 10.60 4.38
N LYS A 15 3.43 11.84 4.38
CA LYS A 15 2.74 13.00 4.96
C LYS A 15 1.44 13.34 4.22
N THR A 16 1.44 13.27 2.88
CA THR A 16 0.24 13.50 2.08
C THR A 16 -0.82 12.43 2.35
N ILE A 17 -0.44 11.15 2.38
CA ILE A 17 -1.37 10.05 2.68
C ILE A 17 -1.95 10.21 4.09
N LEU A 18 -1.12 10.58 5.07
CA LEU A 18 -1.57 10.83 6.44
C LEU A 18 -2.53 12.03 6.52
N SER A 19 -2.26 13.10 5.79
CA SER A 19 -3.17 14.26 5.69
C SER A 19 -4.50 13.89 5.05
N VAL A 20 -4.51 13.06 4.01
CA VAL A 20 -5.73 12.56 3.38
C VAL A 20 -6.51 11.70 4.35
N ALA A 21 -5.86 10.76 5.04
CA ALA A 21 -6.51 9.94 6.07
C ALA A 21 -7.16 10.79 7.18
N LEU A 22 -6.51 11.90 7.57
CA LEU A 22 -7.04 12.82 8.57
C LEU A 22 -8.32 13.55 8.09
N ILE A 23 -8.36 13.94 6.81
CA ILE A 23 -9.54 14.55 6.20
C ILE A 23 -10.69 13.54 6.14
N PHE A 24 -10.41 12.30 5.73
CA PHE A 24 -11.41 11.23 5.71
C PHE A 24 -11.91 10.86 7.10
N ALA A 25 -11.09 11.01 8.15
CA ALA A 25 -11.50 10.78 9.54
C ALA A 25 -12.56 11.75 10.05
N LEU A 26 -12.74 12.92 9.41
CA LEU A 26 -13.79 13.86 9.77
C LEU A 26 -15.20 13.31 9.49
N LEU A 27 -15.34 12.42 8.51
CA LEU A 27 -16.63 11.83 8.13
C LEU A 27 -17.23 10.99 9.27
N PRO A 28 -16.58 9.94 9.79
CA PRO A 28 -17.14 9.16 10.89
C PRO A 28 -17.20 9.97 12.19
N LEU A 29 -16.32 10.96 12.38
CA LEU A 29 -16.37 11.86 13.53
C LEU A 29 -17.64 12.72 13.52
N SER A 30 -17.96 13.31 12.36
CA SER A 30 -19.17 14.09 12.17
C SER A 30 -20.43 13.22 12.33
N ALA A 31 -20.38 11.97 11.87
CA ALA A 31 -21.46 11.02 12.04
C ALA A 31 -21.70 10.72 13.53
N LEU A 32 -20.64 10.42 14.28
CA LEU A 32 -20.73 10.16 15.73
C LEU A 32 -21.30 11.34 16.53
N ILE A 33 -20.99 12.58 16.13
CA ILE A 33 -21.48 13.79 16.83
C ILE A 33 -22.92 14.10 16.46
N THR A 34 -23.27 14.03 15.17
CA THR A 34 -24.59 14.47 14.67
C THR A 34 -25.64 13.37 14.66
N GLY A 35 -25.23 12.11 14.77
CA GLY A 35 -26.10 10.95 14.56
C GLY A 35 -26.52 10.77 13.09
N VAL A 36 -25.85 11.47 12.16
CA VAL A 36 -26.15 11.45 10.72
C VAL A 36 -24.91 10.99 9.95
N SER A 37 -25.01 9.86 9.27
CA SER A 37 -23.94 9.37 8.42
C SER A 37 -24.08 9.91 6.99
N LEU A 38 -23.15 10.74 6.55
CA LEU A 38 -23.15 11.36 5.22
C LEU A 38 -22.70 10.35 4.16
N GLY A 39 -23.56 10.09 3.18
CA GLY A 39 -23.25 9.19 2.06
C GLY A 39 -22.88 9.95 0.78
N ILE A 40 -22.36 9.22 -0.20
CA ILE A 40 -22.17 9.70 -1.57
C ILE A 40 -23.56 9.79 -2.23
N LYS A 41 -23.76 10.64 -3.25
CA LYS A 41 -25.06 10.88 -3.92
C LYS A 41 -25.90 9.62 -4.24
N SER A 42 -25.27 8.47 -4.45
CA SER A 42 -25.90 7.16 -4.70
C SER A 42 -26.54 6.51 -3.46
N HIS A 43 -26.18 6.94 -2.26
CA HIS A 43 -26.74 6.47 -0.99
C HIS A 43 -27.01 7.67 -0.07
N PRO A 44 -28.28 8.06 0.13
CA PRO A 44 -28.62 9.22 0.95
C PRO A 44 -28.10 9.07 2.39
N SER A 45 -28.04 10.20 3.09
CA SER A 45 -27.67 10.27 4.49
C SER A 45 -28.56 9.36 5.32
N VAL A 46 -27.97 8.54 6.19
CA VAL A 46 -28.71 7.66 7.10
C VAL A 46 -28.58 8.19 8.51
N THR A 47 -29.71 8.38 9.15
CA THR A 47 -29.90 8.85 10.52
C THR A 47 -29.95 7.66 11.48
N LEU A 48 -29.32 7.80 12.64
CA LEU A 48 -29.35 6.77 13.69
C LEU A 48 -30.78 6.43 14.14
N SER A 49 -31.68 7.43 14.12
CA SER A 49 -33.09 7.28 14.50
C SER A 49 -33.92 6.46 13.51
N ASP A 50 -33.58 6.51 12.21
CA ASP A 50 -34.42 5.89 11.17
C ASP A 50 -33.97 4.46 10.87
N ASN A 51 -32.66 4.23 10.78
CA ASN A 51 -32.10 2.91 10.53
C ASN A 51 -30.76 2.71 11.25
N PRO A 52 -30.78 2.21 12.49
CA PRO A 52 -29.58 2.12 13.32
C PRO A 52 -28.57 1.09 12.80
N GLU A 53 -29.03 -0.03 12.23
CA GLU A 53 -28.13 -1.06 11.69
C GLU A 53 -27.33 -0.53 10.50
N GLN A 54 -28.00 0.12 9.56
CA GLN A 54 -27.36 0.67 8.38
C GLN A 54 -26.43 1.84 8.72
N TYR A 55 -26.81 2.66 9.70
CA TYR A 55 -25.96 3.73 10.24
C TYR A 55 -24.64 3.16 10.81
N TRP A 56 -24.70 2.18 11.72
CA TRP A 56 -23.51 1.60 12.33
C TRP A 56 -22.65 0.84 11.33
N PHE A 57 -23.26 0.17 10.35
CA PHE A 57 -22.51 -0.46 9.25
C PHE A 57 -21.67 0.57 8.48
N ARG A 58 -22.24 1.73 8.15
CA ARG A 58 -21.53 2.79 7.41
C ARG A 58 -20.37 3.37 8.22
N VAL A 59 -20.61 3.69 9.49
CA VAL A 59 -19.55 4.21 10.38
C VAL A 59 -18.40 3.20 10.51
N LYS A 60 -18.71 1.90 10.69
CA LYS A 60 -17.67 0.85 10.72
C LYS A 60 -16.87 0.81 9.42
N LEU A 61 -17.54 0.87 8.27
CA LEU A 61 -16.90 0.84 6.95
C LEU A 61 -15.93 2.02 6.76
N GLU A 62 -16.34 3.23 7.14
CA GLU A 62 -15.49 4.43 7.09
C GLU A 62 -14.24 4.29 7.97
N ILE A 63 -14.41 3.76 9.19
CA ILE A 63 -13.28 3.47 10.10
C ILE A 63 -12.34 2.43 9.51
N TYR A 64 -12.87 1.35 8.91
CA TYR A 64 -12.06 0.34 8.23
C TYR A 64 -11.25 0.92 7.06
N LEU A 65 -11.84 1.81 6.26
CA LEU A 65 -11.14 2.48 5.17
C LEU A 65 -9.98 3.34 5.68
N ILE A 66 -10.19 4.10 6.76
CA ILE A 66 -9.14 4.92 7.37
C ILE A 66 -8.01 4.03 7.91
N LEU A 67 -8.35 2.95 8.60
CA LEU A 67 -7.37 1.96 9.07
C LEU A 67 -6.60 1.33 7.92
N PHE A 68 -7.27 1.00 6.81
CA PHE A 68 -6.64 0.45 5.62
C PHE A 68 -5.67 1.45 4.97
N ILE A 69 -6.04 2.73 4.86
CA ILE A 69 -5.17 3.78 4.31
C ILE A 69 -3.97 4.02 5.23
N LEU A 70 -4.18 4.08 6.55
CA LEU A 70 -3.10 4.21 7.54
C LEU A 70 -2.15 3.01 7.51
N PHE A 71 -2.72 1.81 7.41
CA PHE A 71 -1.95 0.58 7.24
C PHE A 71 -1.13 0.70 5.96
N ARG A 72 -1.72 1.00 4.80
CA ARG A 72 -0.96 1.17 3.54
C ARG A 72 0.11 2.27 3.60
N SER A 73 -0.14 3.35 4.34
CA SER A 73 0.82 4.45 4.55
C SER A 73 2.05 4.01 5.36
N LYS A 74 1.85 3.20 6.41
CA LYS A 74 2.93 2.78 7.33
C LYS A 74 3.54 1.43 6.97
N PHE A 75 2.77 0.56 6.35
CA PHE A 75 3.17 -0.77 5.90
C PHE A 75 3.85 -0.73 4.53
N THR A 76 4.80 0.17 4.36
CA THR A 76 5.96 -0.12 3.50
C THR A 76 6.72 -1.24 4.17
N PHE A 77 6.62 -2.48 3.67
CA PHE A 77 7.30 -3.66 4.20
C PHE A 77 8.75 -3.30 4.61
N PRO A 78 9.03 -3.07 5.91
CA PRO A 78 10.36 -2.63 6.35
C PRO A 78 11.41 -3.71 6.05
N LEU A 79 10.95 -4.97 5.97
CA LEU A 79 11.70 -6.11 5.48
C LEU A 79 12.17 -5.94 4.04
N LEU A 80 11.30 -5.51 3.11
CA LEU A 80 11.67 -5.33 1.70
C LEU A 80 12.71 -4.22 1.54
N ASP A 81 12.54 -3.08 2.21
CA ASP A 81 13.52 -1.98 2.19
C ASP A 81 14.88 -2.43 2.77
N SER A 82 14.87 -3.16 3.89
CA SER A 82 16.08 -3.69 4.53
C SER A 82 16.78 -4.72 3.64
N ILE A 83 16.02 -5.65 3.05
CA ILE A 83 16.54 -6.66 2.11
C ILE A 83 17.16 -5.95 0.91
N PHE A 84 16.47 -4.96 0.33
CA PHE A 84 16.96 -4.22 -0.83
C PHE A 84 18.27 -3.49 -0.53
N GLN A 85 18.35 -2.81 0.62
CA GLN A 85 19.59 -2.16 1.07
C GLN A 85 20.70 -3.17 1.37
N SER A 86 20.37 -4.34 1.89
CA SER A 86 21.32 -5.43 2.13
C SER A 86 21.86 -5.99 0.81
N THR A 87 21.01 -6.23 -0.19
CA THR A 87 21.38 -6.69 -1.53
C THR A 87 22.26 -5.67 -2.25
N ILE A 88 21.98 -4.37 -2.13
CA ILE A 88 22.83 -3.32 -2.70
C ILE A 88 24.22 -3.33 -2.05
N ARG A 89 24.29 -3.39 -0.71
CA ARG A 89 25.58 -3.45 0.01
C ARG A 89 26.37 -4.71 -0.33
N PHE A 90 25.69 -5.85 -0.47
CA PHE A 90 26.31 -7.10 -0.92
C PHE A 90 26.86 -6.98 -2.35
N ARG A 91 26.07 -6.41 -3.28
CA ARG A 91 26.51 -6.16 -4.66
C ARG A 91 27.71 -5.22 -4.73
N GLU A 92 27.75 -4.18 -3.91
CA GLU A 92 28.89 -3.24 -3.88
C GLU A 92 30.15 -3.90 -3.32
N LYS A 93 30.02 -4.72 -2.28
CA LYS A 93 31.15 -5.43 -1.67
C LYS A 93 31.70 -6.56 -2.56
N TYR A 94 30.83 -7.26 -3.28
CA TYR A 94 31.19 -8.40 -4.12
C TYR A 94 30.81 -8.17 -5.58
N LYS A 95 31.20 -7.03 -6.16
CA LYS A 95 30.82 -6.65 -7.54
C LYS A 95 31.08 -7.74 -8.57
N VAL A 96 32.27 -8.33 -8.55
CA VAL A 96 32.67 -9.37 -9.53
C VAL A 96 31.82 -10.62 -9.37
N LEU A 97 31.74 -11.15 -8.14
CA LEU A 97 30.95 -12.34 -7.82
C LEU A 97 29.47 -12.14 -8.15
N THR A 98 28.91 -10.99 -7.79
CA THR A 98 27.50 -10.68 -8.04
C THR A 98 27.21 -10.58 -9.53
N ASN A 99 28.13 -10.03 -10.32
CA ASN A 99 27.96 -9.93 -11.77
C ASN A 99 28.03 -11.31 -12.44
N ILE A 100 28.97 -12.17 -12.02
CA ILE A 100 29.06 -13.57 -12.50
C ILE A 100 27.78 -14.33 -12.13
N LEU A 101 27.33 -14.22 -10.88
CA LEU A 101 26.12 -14.90 -10.40
C LEU A 101 24.89 -14.43 -11.19
N PHE A 102 24.74 -13.11 -11.42
CA PHE A 102 23.64 -12.59 -12.23
C PHE A 102 23.71 -13.09 -13.67
N TYR A 103 24.90 -13.13 -14.28
CA TYR A 103 25.05 -13.60 -15.65
C TYR A 103 24.71 -15.08 -15.80
N LEU A 104 24.91 -15.88 -14.75
CA LEU A 104 24.62 -17.31 -14.74
C LEU A 104 23.15 -17.60 -14.39
N VAL A 105 22.60 -16.89 -13.41
CA VAL A 105 21.22 -17.09 -12.91
C VAL A 105 20.18 -16.52 -13.88
N THR A 106 20.46 -15.36 -14.48
CA THR A 106 19.52 -14.69 -15.41
C THR A 106 19.06 -15.58 -16.57
N PRO A 107 19.94 -16.23 -17.35
CA PRO A 107 19.51 -17.12 -18.43
C PRO A 107 18.71 -18.32 -17.93
N ILE A 108 19.07 -18.89 -16.77
CA ILE A 108 18.32 -19.99 -16.15
C ILE A 108 16.89 -19.53 -15.84
N VAL A 109 16.73 -18.37 -15.21
CA VAL A 109 15.43 -17.80 -14.89
C VAL A 109 14.61 -17.50 -16.16
N ILE A 110 15.24 -16.97 -17.21
CA ILE A 110 14.55 -16.69 -18.49
C ILE A 110 14.05 -17.98 -19.15
N VAL A 111 14.89 -19.02 -19.22
CA VAL A 111 14.50 -20.32 -19.79
C VAL A 111 13.36 -20.93 -18.97
N PHE A 112 13.46 -20.90 -17.65
CA PHE A 112 12.41 -21.41 -16.77
C PHE A 112 11.10 -20.65 -16.94
N LEU A 113 11.17 -19.33 -17.09
CA LEU A 113 10.01 -18.47 -17.35
C LEU A 113 9.36 -18.80 -18.70
N LEU A 114 10.16 -19.03 -19.75
CA LEU A 114 9.66 -19.43 -21.07
C LEU A 114 8.94 -20.78 -21.03
N ILE A 115 9.55 -21.79 -20.39
CA ILE A 115 8.92 -23.12 -20.23
C ILE A 115 7.63 -23.00 -19.43
N PHE A 116 7.63 -22.21 -18.35
CA PHE A 116 6.45 -21.99 -17.53
C PHE A 116 5.34 -21.26 -18.31
N LEU A 117 5.70 -20.31 -19.18
CA LEU A 117 4.75 -19.63 -20.05
C LEU A 117 4.13 -20.61 -21.06
N LEU A 118 4.96 -21.44 -21.71
CA LEU A 118 4.48 -22.48 -22.65
C LEU A 118 3.50 -23.44 -21.96
N TYR A 119 3.83 -23.87 -20.74
CA TYR A 119 2.96 -24.73 -19.94
C TYR A 119 1.61 -24.08 -19.60
N ILE A 120 1.59 -22.77 -19.27
CA ILE A 120 0.34 -22.07 -18.97
C ILE A 120 -0.52 -21.84 -20.22
N PHE A 121 0.12 -21.58 -21.36
CA PHE A 121 -0.57 -21.25 -22.60
C PHE A 121 -0.83 -22.47 -23.50
N ASP A 122 -0.59 -23.70 -23.00
CA ASP A 122 -0.73 -24.97 -23.73
C ASP A 122 -0.12 -24.92 -25.15
N LEU A 123 1.07 -24.31 -25.25
CA LEU A 123 1.80 -24.10 -26.51
C LEU A 123 2.96 -25.09 -26.67
#